data_AF-A0A1G1EBU3-F1
#
_entry.id   AF-A0A1G1EBU3-F1
#
_cell.length_a   1.000
_cell.length_b   1.000
_cell.length_c   1.000
_cell.angle_alpha   90.00
_cell.angle_beta   90.00
_cell.angle_gamma   90.00
#
_symmetry.space_group_name_H-M   'P 1'
#
loop_
_entity.id
_entity.type
_entity.pdbx_description
1 polymer ?
#
loop_
_entity_poly.entity_id
_entity_poly.type
_entity_poly.pdbx_seq_one_letter_code
_entity_poly.pdbx_strand_id
1 'polypeptide(L)'
;MSFGKRTVLILCCYIFFLGPSWAKEPTPPPEPPIYQPFKKLSRGVVNVVTAPLEVPNQMYWQAQRGKDDPGRIIAGYVEGIFIGTGWTMARFLAGTYDIITFPIPPYEKSLIQPEYLFDWHQKTDSEWFDW
;
A
#
# COMPACT_ATOMS: atom_id res chain seq x y z
N MET A 1 -33.34 -33.11 10.15
CA MET A 1 -32.83 -31.74 9.90
C MET A 1 -31.33 -31.82 9.64
N SER A 2 -30.89 -31.65 8.38
CA SER A 2 -29.47 -31.78 7.99
C SER A 2 -28.73 -30.45 8.19
N PHE A 3 -28.27 -30.20 9.41
CA PHE A 3 -27.43 -29.05 9.77
C PHE A 3 -25.96 -29.37 9.45
N GLY A 4 -25.65 -29.58 8.17
CA GLY A 4 -24.46 -30.34 7.79
C GLY A 4 -23.26 -29.54 7.30
N LYS A 5 -23.44 -28.66 6.32
CA LYS A 5 -22.30 -28.07 5.57
C LYS A 5 -22.59 -26.67 5.03
N ARG A 6 -23.83 -26.41 4.61
CA ARG A 6 -24.25 -25.11 4.07
C ARG A 6 -24.25 -24.00 5.12
N THR A 7 -24.67 -24.29 6.35
CA THR A 7 -24.67 -23.31 7.45
C THR A 7 -23.25 -22.95 7.90
N VAL A 8 -22.32 -23.92 7.92
CA VAL A 8 -20.91 -23.68 8.24
C VAL A 8 -20.24 -22.82 7.17
N LEU A 9 -20.49 -23.09 5.89
CA LEU A 9 -19.99 -22.27 4.78
C LEU A 9 -20.52 -20.84 4.81
N ILE A 10 -21.81 -20.65 5.13
CA ILE A 10 -22.41 -19.30 5.25
C ILE A 10 -21.80 -18.54 6.44
N LEU A 11 -21.57 -19.20 7.58
CA LEU A 11 -20.90 -18.58 8.74
C LEU A 11 -19.44 -18.21 8.44
N CYS A 12 -18.70 -19.07 7.74
CA CYS A 12 -17.33 -18.76 7.30
C CYS A 12 -17.30 -17.55 6.34
N CYS A 13 -18.23 -17.47 5.38
CA CYS A 13 -18.33 -16.30 4.51
C CYS A 13 -18.69 -15.01 5.27
N TYR A 14 -19.51 -15.11 6.32
CA TYR A 14 -19.88 -13.95 7.15
C TYR A 14 -18.68 -13.42 7.97
N ILE A 15 -17.78 -14.31 8.41
CA ILE A 15 -16.54 -13.95 9.11
C ILE A 15 -15.53 -13.26 8.16
N PHE A 16 -15.54 -13.59 6.87
CA PHE A 16 -14.69 -12.93 5.85
C PHE A 16 -15.24 -11.57 5.38
N PHE A 17 -16.55 -11.31 5.49
CA PHE A 17 -17.17 -10.03 5.12
C PHE A 17 -17.21 -8.99 6.25
N LEU A 18 -16.97 -9.40 7.50
CA LEU A 18 -16.63 -8.51 8.62
C LEU A 18 -15.13 -8.18 8.59
N GLY A 19 -14.65 -7.63 7.48
CA GLY A 19 -13.35 -6.97 7.48
C GLY A 19 -13.37 -5.83 8.52
N PRO A 20 -12.25 -5.55 9.21
CA PRO A 20 -12.17 -4.47 10.18
C PRO A 20 -12.41 -3.14 9.46
N SER A 21 -13.66 -2.73 9.49
CA SER A 21 -14.15 -1.42 9.12
C SER A 21 -13.54 -0.42 10.09
N TRP A 22 -12.53 0.33 9.62
CA TRP A 22 -12.07 1.59 10.21
C TRP A 22 -11.48 1.49 11.62
N ALA A 23 -10.34 0.81 11.77
CA ALA A 23 -9.42 1.12 12.85
C ALA A 23 -8.43 2.17 12.34
N LYS A 24 -8.67 3.46 12.64
CA LYS A 24 -7.61 4.47 12.55
C LYS A 24 -6.69 4.20 13.74
N GLU A 25 -5.55 3.55 13.47
CA GLU A 25 -4.62 3.14 14.53
C GLU A 25 -4.23 4.37 15.37
N PRO A 26 -4.48 4.37 16.70
CA PRO A 26 -3.89 5.36 17.59
C PRO A 26 -2.37 5.32 17.37
N THR A 27 -1.71 6.47 17.20
CA THR A 27 -0.25 6.52 17.02
C THR A 27 0.40 5.67 18.11
N PRO A 28 1.06 4.54 17.77
CA PRO A 28 1.54 3.63 18.79
C PRO A 28 2.58 4.35 19.64
N PRO A 29 2.60 4.13 20.98
CA PRO A 29 3.66 4.64 21.83
C PRO A 29 5.02 4.23 21.27
N PRO A 30 6.08 5.06 21.42
CA PRO A 30 7.37 4.82 20.79
C PRO A 30 7.83 3.38 21.01
N GLU A 31 7.99 2.64 19.93
CA GLU A 31 8.27 1.20 19.99
C GLU A 31 9.60 0.96 20.71
N PRO A 32 9.67 -0.06 21.59
CA PRO A 32 10.91 -0.40 22.26
C PRO A 32 12.03 -0.61 21.22
N PRO A 33 13.28 -0.19 21.48
CA PRO A 33 14.38 -0.27 20.50
C PRO A 33 14.58 -1.64 19.86
N ILE A 34 14.18 -2.71 20.57
CA ILE A 34 14.27 -4.11 20.12
C ILE A 34 13.35 -4.40 18.92
N TYR A 35 12.24 -3.68 18.76
CA TYR A 35 11.26 -3.93 17.68
C TYR A 35 11.55 -3.14 16.40
N GLN A 36 12.34 -2.06 16.49
CA GLN A 36 12.60 -1.17 15.36
C GLN A 36 13.33 -1.84 14.18
N PRO A 37 14.31 -2.74 14.38
CA PRO A 37 14.91 -3.52 13.29
C PRO A 37 13.88 -4.40 12.55
N PHE A 38 12.98 -5.04 13.30
CA PHE A 38 11.94 -5.90 12.73
C PHE A 38 10.88 -5.10 11.97
N LYS A 39 10.56 -3.89 12.43
CA LYS A 39 9.71 -2.96 11.70
C LYS A 39 10.32 -2.54 10.37
N LYS A 40 11.62 -2.24 10.36
CA LYS A 40 12.34 -1.94 9.11
C LYS A 40 12.35 -3.14 8.17
N LEU A 41 12.57 -4.35 8.69
CA LEU A 41 12.49 -5.58 7.91
C LEU A 41 11.10 -5.81 7.33
N SER A 42 10.04 -5.71 8.14
CA SER A 42 8.67 -5.93 7.69
C SER A 42 8.26 -4.91 6.63
N ARG A 43 8.62 -3.63 6.83
CA ARG A 43 8.45 -2.57 5.82
C ARG A 43 9.13 -2.94 4.51
N GLY A 44 10.38 -3.40 4.57
CA GLY A 44 11.14 -3.81 3.40
C GLY A 44 10.47 -4.95 2.63
N VAL A 45 10.04 -5.99 3.35
CA VAL A 45 9.32 -7.14 2.76
C VAL A 45 8.02 -6.71 2.10
N VAL A 46 7.20 -5.91 2.79
CA VAL A 46 5.94 -5.40 2.23
C VAL A 46 6.19 -4.60 0.96
N ASN A 47 7.19 -3.71 0.95
CA ASN A 47 7.51 -2.90 -0.21
C ASN A 47 8.00 -3.72 -1.41
N VAL A 48 8.83 -4.74 -1.20
CA VAL A 48 9.27 -5.65 -2.27
C VAL A 48 8.08 -6.43 -2.86
N VAL A 49 7.24 -7.00 -1.99
CA VAL A 49 6.10 -7.83 -2.43
C VAL A 49 5.02 -7.00 -3.14
N THR A 50 4.77 -5.79 -2.66
CA THR A 50 3.72 -4.91 -3.21
C THR A 50 4.18 -4.04 -4.37
N ALA A 51 5.49 -3.91 -4.63
CA ALA A 51 6.02 -3.06 -5.69
C ALA A 51 5.37 -3.25 -7.08
N PRO A 52 5.07 -4.48 -7.56
CA PRO A 52 4.39 -4.66 -8.85
C PRO A 52 2.98 -4.03 -8.92
N LEU A 53 2.32 -3.85 -7.78
CA LEU A 53 0.99 -3.23 -7.71
C LEU A 53 1.03 -1.71 -7.91
N GLU A 54 2.21 -1.09 -7.95
CA GLU A 54 2.33 0.33 -8.31
C GLU A 54 1.86 0.59 -9.75
N VAL A 55 2.06 -0.36 -10.68
CA VAL A 55 1.58 -0.21 -12.06
C VAL A 55 0.06 -0.03 -12.15
N PRO A 56 -0.78 -0.98 -11.69
CA PRO A 56 -2.23 -0.80 -11.74
C PRO A 56 -2.71 0.36 -10.86
N ASN A 57 -2.03 0.66 -9.74
CA ASN A 57 -2.38 1.79 -8.89
C ASN A 57 -2.18 3.13 -9.63
N GLN A 58 -1.02 3.35 -10.25
CA GLN A 58 -0.77 4.58 -11.01
C GLN A 58 -1.64 4.68 -12.26
N MET A 59 -1.91 3.57 -12.95
CA MET A 59 -2.90 3.51 -14.04
C MET A 59 -4.26 4.06 -13.61
N TYR A 60 -4.77 3.63 -12.45
CA TYR A 60 -6.03 4.12 -11.91
C TYR A 60 -5.98 5.61 -11.57
N TRP A 61 -4.95 6.05 -10.84
CA TRP A 61 -4.84 7.46 -10.43
C TRP A 61 -4.68 8.42 -11.60
N GLN A 62 -3.89 8.06 -12.61
CA GLN A 62 -3.71 8.89 -13.80
C GLN A 62 -4.98 8.94 -14.65
N ALA A 63 -5.69 7.81 -14.79
CA ALA A 63 -7.00 7.81 -15.46
C ALA A 63 -8.03 8.70 -14.75
N GLN A 64 -8.04 8.71 -13.41
CA GLN A 64 -8.93 9.57 -12.61
C GLN A 64 -8.65 11.07 -12.80
N ARG A 65 -7.40 11.48 -13.08
CA ARG A 65 -7.08 12.88 -13.42
C ARG A 65 -7.70 13.33 -14.74
N GLY A 66 -7.98 12.39 -15.65
CA GLY A 66 -8.59 12.64 -16.95
C GLY A 66 -10.11 12.47 -16.99
N LYS A 67 -10.78 12.24 -15.85
CA LYS A 67 -12.19 11.80 -15.78
C LYS A 67 -13.21 12.68 -16.51
N ASP A 68 -12.85 13.94 -16.79
CA ASP A 68 -13.73 14.90 -17.47
C ASP A 68 -13.79 14.69 -18.99
N ASP A 69 -12.88 13.90 -19.56
CA ASP A 69 -12.81 13.61 -21.01
C ASP A 69 -12.39 12.14 -21.26
N PRO A 70 -13.20 11.34 -21.98
CA PRO A 70 -12.87 9.96 -22.34
C PRO A 70 -11.49 9.79 -23.00
N GLY A 71 -11.05 10.75 -23.82
CA GLY A 71 -9.72 10.72 -24.44
C GLY A 71 -8.58 10.84 -23.42
N ARG A 72 -8.77 11.69 -22.40
CA ARG A 72 -7.82 11.90 -21.30
C ARG A 72 -7.79 10.72 -20.33
N ILE A 73 -8.90 10.01 -20.14
CA ILE A 73 -8.93 8.77 -19.36
C ILE A 73 -8.00 7.72 -19.99
N ILE A 74 -8.11 7.50 -21.31
CA ILE A 74 -7.28 6.52 -22.03
C ILE A 74 -5.80 6.93 -21.98
N ALA A 75 -5.51 8.22 -22.19
CA ALA A 75 -4.15 8.75 -22.06
C ALA A 75 -3.60 8.52 -20.63
N GLY A 76 -4.42 8.73 -19.60
CA GLY A 76 -4.06 8.49 -18.20
C GLY A 76 -3.70 7.03 -17.92
N TYR A 77 -4.43 6.06 -18.48
CA TYR A 77 -4.05 4.65 -18.34
C TYR A 77 -2.67 4.35 -18.94
N VAL A 78 -2.36 4.91 -20.12
CA VAL A 78 -1.06 4.70 -20.77
C VAL A 78 0.07 5.38 -20.00
N GLU A 79 -0.14 6.63 -19.57
CA GLU A 79 0.80 7.37 -18.74
C GLU A 79 1.08 6.64 -17.41
N GLY A 80 0.03 6.09 -16.78
CA GLY A 80 0.13 5.35 -15.54
C GLY A 80 0.96 4.07 -15.63
N ILE A 81 1.11 3.46 -16.82
CA ILE A 81 2.03 2.32 -17.00
C ILE A 81 3.48 2.77 -16.80
N PHE A 82 3.89 3.88 -17.42
CA PHE A 82 5.25 4.38 -17.34
C PHE A 82 5.57 4.90 -15.93
N ILE A 83 4.67 5.71 -15.37
CA ILE A 83 4.81 6.24 -14.01
C ILE A 83 4.80 5.09 -12.99
N GLY A 84 3.87 4.16 -13.14
CA GLY A 84 3.76 2.95 -12.34
C GLY A 84 5.01 2.10 -12.35
N THR A 85 5.63 1.93 -13.53
CA THR A 85 6.91 1.20 -13.66
C THR A 85 8.02 1.89 -12.86
N GLY A 86 8.12 3.22 -12.93
CA GLY A 86 9.07 3.98 -12.13
C GLY A 86 8.85 3.80 -10.62
N TRP A 87 7.60 3.86 -10.17
CA TRP A 87 7.23 3.62 -8.77
C TRP A 87 7.49 2.18 -8.32
N THR A 88 7.23 1.18 -9.17
CA THR A 88 7.59 -0.22 -8.91
C THR A 88 9.08 -0.35 -8.65
N MET A 89 9.93 0.21 -9.52
CA MET A 89 11.38 0.16 -9.34
C MET A 89 11.82 0.86 -8.05
N ALA A 90 11.30 2.06 -7.79
CA ALA A 90 11.62 2.81 -6.59
C ALA A 90 11.22 2.05 -5.30
N ARG A 91 9.99 1.50 -5.24
CA ARG A 91 9.49 0.77 -4.08
C ARG A 91 10.24 -0.53 -3.88
N PHE A 92 10.55 -1.25 -4.96
CA PHE A 92 11.33 -2.48 -4.90
C PHE A 92 12.74 -2.23 -4.37
N LEU A 93 13.43 -1.20 -4.87
CA LEU A 93 14.78 -0.85 -4.41
C LEU A 93 14.79 -0.36 -2.97
N ALA A 94 13.83 0.49 -2.59
CA ALA A 94 13.68 0.95 -1.21
C ALA A 94 13.40 -0.23 -0.25
N GLY A 95 12.51 -1.15 -0.64
CA GLY A 95 12.21 -2.33 0.16
C GLY A 95 13.40 -3.28 0.28
N THR A 96 14.13 -3.50 -0.82
CA THR A 96 15.35 -4.32 -0.82
C THR A 96 16.43 -3.69 0.08
N TYR A 97 16.60 -2.38 0.03
CA TYR A 97 17.50 -1.66 0.92
C TYR A 97 17.12 -1.85 2.40
N ASP A 98 15.85 -1.74 2.73
CA ASP A 98 15.37 -1.94 4.10
C ASP A 98 15.59 -3.39 4.59
N ILE A 99 15.40 -4.39 3.73
CA ILE A 99 15.71 -5.80 4.05
C ILE A 99 17.20 -5.99 4.32
N ILE A 100 18.08 -5.41 3.50
CA ILE A 100 19.54 -5.58 3.67
C ILE A 100 20.04 -4.83 4.91
N THR A 101 19.50 -3.63 5.15
CA THR A 101 19.96 -2.74 6.22
C THR A 101 19.11 -2.82 7.49
N PHE A 102 18.24 -3.82 7.61
CA PHE A 102 17.31 -3.96 8.74
C PHE A 102 17.98 -3.96 10.14
N PRO A 103 19.22 -4.47 10.35
CA PRO A 103 19.86 -4.43 11.66
C PRO A 103 20.54 -3.08 11.96
N ILE A 104 20.57 -2.17 10.98
CA ILE A 104 21.35 -0.93 11.03
C ILE A 104 20.36 0.26 11.09
N PRO A 105 20.51 1.17 12.08
CA PRO A 105 19.73 2.40 12.12
C PRO A 105 20.07 3.32 10.93
N PRO A 106 19.18 4.25 10.54
CA PRO A 106 17.91 4.61 11.18
C PRO A 106 16.76 3.65 10.86
N TYR A 107 15.73 3.64 11.71
CA TYR A 107 14.56 2.77 11.61
C TYR A 107 13.25 3.53 11.35
N GLU A 108 13.22 4.79 11.77
CA GLU A 108 12.02 5.62 11.86
C GLU A 108 11.55 6.14 10.50
N LYS A 109 12.47 6.23 9.52
CA LYS A 109 12.20 6.81 8.21
C LYS A 109 12.23 5.75 7.12
N SER A 110 11.18 5.73 6.30
CA SER A 110 11.16 5.01 5.03
C SER A 110 11.92 5.80 3.97
N LEU A 111 12.65 5.10 3.10
CA LEU A 111 13.30 5.72 1.93
C LEU A 111 12.28 6.18 0.88
N ILE A 112 11.14 5.50 0.80
CA ILE A 112 10.08 5.80 -0.15
C ILE A 112 8.84 6.33 0.59
N GLN A 113 8.22 7.36 0.00
CA GLN A 113 6.95 7.91 0.47
C GLN A 113 5.90 7.85 -0.66
N PRO A 114 4.73 7.25 -0.41
CA PRO A 114 4.24 6.79 0.90
C PRO A 114 4.92 5.49 1.40
N GLU A 115 4.96 5.29 2.73
CA GLU A 115 5.69 4.17 3.37
C GLU A 115 5.24 2.82 2.82
N TYR A 116 3.93 2.62 2.72
CA TYR A 116 3.32 1.47 2.07
C TYR A 116 2.57 1.89 0.80
N LEU A 117 2.31 0.91 -0.07
CA LEU A 117 1.50 1.14 -1.27
C LEU A 117 0.07 1.57 -0.90
N PHE A 118 -0.49 1.04 0.18
CA PHE A 118 -1.89 1.34 0.52
C PHE A 118 -2.11 2.77 1.04
N ASP A 119 -1.03 3.48 1.37
CA ASP A 119 -1.08 4.84 1.92
C ASP A 119 -1.11 5.95 0.86
N TRP A 120 -1.24 5.58 -0.43
CA TRP A 120 -1.33 6.53 -1.54
C TRP A 120 -2.42 7.59 -1.36
N HIS A 121 -3.56 7.22 -0.73
CA HIS A 121 -4.65 8.15 -0.45
C HIS A 121 -4.21 9.30 0.48
N GLN A 122 -3.37 9.00 1.49
CA GLN A 122 -2.89 9.99 2.44
C GLN A 122 -1.97 11.01 1.75
N LYS A 123 -1.12 10.52 0.83
CA LYS A 123 -0.23 11.39 0.04
C LYS A 123 -0.99 12.27 -0.94
N THR A 124 -2.00 11.72 -1.62
CA THR A 124 -2.84 12.53 -2.51
C THR A 124 -3.57 13.62 -1.74
N ASP A 125 -4.17 13.32 -0.59
CA ASP A 125 -4.91 14.35 0.16
C ASP A 125 -3.98 15.47 0.67
N SER A 126 -2.75 15.15 1.08
CA SER A 126 -1.80 16.19 1.51
C SER A 126 -1.28 17.06 0.34
N GLU A 127 -1.07 16.48 -0.85
CA GLU A 127 -0.51 17.23 -1.98
C GLU A 127 -1.59 17.96 -2.81
N TRP A 128 -2.87 17.56 -2.74
CA TRP A 128 -3.95 18.14 -3.54
C TRP A 128 -4.81 19.19 -2.81
N PHE A 129 -4.74 19.29 -1.48
CA PHE A 129 -5.52 20.26 -0.69
C PHE A 129 -4.67 21.39 -0.08
N ASP A 130 -3.37 21.43 -0.34
CA ASP A 130 -2.43 22.46 0.14
C ASP A 130 -2.04 23.48 -0.97
N TRP A 131 -3.01 23.92 -1.78
CA TRP A 131 -2.88 25.07 -2.70
C TRP A 131 -3.74 26.25 -2.26
#